data_AF-A0A3D2EZU9-F1
#
_entry.id   AF-A0A3D2EZU9-F1
#
_cell.length_a   1.000
_cell.length_b   1.000
_cell.length_c   1.000
_cell.angle_alpha   90.00
_cell.angle_beta   90.00
_cell.angle_gamma   90.00
#
_symmetry.space_group_name_H-M   'P 1'
#
loop_
_entity.id
_entity.type
_entity.pdbx_description
1 polymer ?
#
loop_
_entity_poly.entity_id
_entity_poly.type
_entity_poly.pdbx_seq_one_letter_code
_entity_poly.pdbx_strand_id
1 'polypeptide(L)'
;MAIRTLSYSPLFDEYKDKADKLANTIMAMQHEDGSFDAFYAYTGIVDNEKWHLAYSSGVAILGMSELYERTKEQSYLETARKAQDFYLVEYVDKIDENYYPGYVPWHTMSLSTLFKITGDEKYIAPIFTINDKLIEMQNTDGRPYMDYLGSFSDPKIKGYQVPHSPTNAVIVEGLAYAYELARDTGDVTRTEKYRKSVLLGAHNLMNLQFVGANMYYMPKSERAEGGIHYGPYDNRIRVDNVQHTIDAFTKILEENVPTT
;
A
#
# COMPACT_ATOMS: atom_id res chain seq x y z
N MET A 1 -2.97 8.65 -5.18
CA MET A 1 -3.48 7.89 -6.35
C MET A 1 -3.47 8.71 -7.63
N ALA A 2 -4.17 9.85 -7.73
CA ALA A 2 -4.22 10.63 -8.99
C ALA A 2 -2.85 11.00 -9.57
N ILE A 3 -1.91 11.49 -8.76
CA ILE A 3 -0.54 11.79 -9.22
C ILE A 3 0.14 10.53 -9.76
N ARG A 4 0.10 9.40 -9.04
CA ARG A 4 0.66 8.11 -9.48
C ARG A 4 0.13 7.72 -10.86
N THR A 5 -1.19 7.77 -11.05
CA THR A 5 -1.84 7.46 -12.32
C THR A 5 -1.34 8.35 -13.45
N LEU A 6 -1.15 9.65 -13.19
CA LEU A 6 -0.61 10.56 -14.20
C LEU A 6 0.86 10.25 -14.48
N SER A 7 1.70 10.03 -13.46
CA SER A 7 3.13 9.75 -13.60
C SER A 7 3.44 8.56 -14.50
N TYR A 8 2.63 7.49 -14.43
CA TYR A 8 2.77 6.31 -15.29
C TYR A 8 1.99 6.38 -16.61
N SER A 9 1.16 7.40 -16.82
CA SER A 9 0.33 7.50 -18.01
C SER A 9 1.19 7.71 -19.26
N PRO A 10 0.93 6.97 -20.36
CA PRO A 10 1.55 7.28 -21.65
C PRO A 10 1.12 8.66 -22.19
N LEU A 11 0.07 9.25 -21.62
CA LEU A 11 -0.42 10.59 -21.94
C LEU A 11 0.09 11.65 -20.95
N PHE A 12 1.14 11.38 -20.17
CA PHE A 12 1.65 12.31 -19.15
C PHE A 12 1.83 13.74 -19.68
N ASP A 13 2.37 13.91 -20.89
CA ASP A 13 2.65 15.24 -21.44
C ASP A 13 1.36 16.04 -21.71
N GLU A 14 0.25 15.37 -22.08
CA GLU A 14 -1.07 16.00 -22.22
C GLU A 14 -1.65 16.45 -20.86
N TYR A 15 -1.32 15.72 -19.81
CA TYR A 15 -1.86 15.92 -18.47
C TYR A 15 -0.87 16.57 -17.49
N LYS A 16 0.31 16.99 -17.95
CA LYS A 16 1.38 17.51 -17.09
C LYS A 16 0.90 18.69 -16.24
N ASP A 17 0.20 19.65 -16.84
CA ASP A 17 -0.38 20.79 -16.12
C ASP A 17 -1.32 20.35 -14.98
N LYS A 18 -2.07 19.26 -15.16
CA LYS A 18 -2.93 18.70 -14.10
C LYS A 18 -2.10 18.03 -13.01
N ALA A 19 -1.03 17.31 -13.37
CA ALA A 19 -0.11 16.72 -12.41
C ALA A 19 0.58 17.79 -11.57
N ASP A 20 1.08 18.85 -12.20
CA ASP A 20 1.73 19.99 -11.54
C ASP A 20 0.75 20.67 -10.54
N LYS A 21 -0.51 20.88 -10.93
CA LYS A 21 -1.54 21.45 -10.04
C LYS A 21 -1.82 20.57 -8.83
N LEU A 22 -1.94 19.26 -9.02
CA LEU A 22 -2.13 18.32 -7.91
C LEU A 22 -0.92 18.31 -6.96
N ALA A 23 0.30 18.33 -7.51
CA ALA A 23 1.52 18.40 -6.73
C ALA A 23 1.59 19.72 -5.92
N ASN A 24 1.25 20.85 -6.54
CA ASN A 24 1.18 22.14 -5.86
C ASN A 24 0.19 22.15 -4.69
N THR A 25 -0.94 21.45 -4.81
CA THR A 25 -1.88 21.29 -3.69
C THR A 25 -1.25 20.49 -2.55
N ILE A 26 -0.55 19.40 -2.82
CA ILE A 26 0.15 18.61 -1.78
C ILE A 26 1.23 19.45 -1.10
N MET A 27 2.04 20.18 -1.87
CA MET A 27 3.07 21.06 -1.32
C MET A 27 2.47 22.17 -0.45
N ALA A 28 1.31 22.71 -0.82
CA ALA A 28 0.61 23.72 -0.02
C ALA A 28 -0.01 23.17 1.27
N MET A 29 -0.23 21.87 1.37
CA MET A 29 -0.70 21.18 2.59
C MET A 29 0.45 20.72 3.49
N GLN A 30 1.71 20.91 3.09
CA GLN A 30 2.87 20.51 3.90
C GLN A 30 3.26 21.60 4.89
N HIS A 31 3.38 21.21 6.17
CA HIS A 31 3.83 22.08 7.25
C HIS A 31 5.36 22.24 7.28
N GLU A 32 5.82 23.18 8.10
CA GLU A 32 7.26 23.44 8.28
C GLU A 32 8.03 22.24 8.83
N ASP A 33 7.40 21.37 9.62
CA ASP A 33 8.00 20.15 10.16
C ASP A 33 7.96 18.95 9.19
N GLY A 34 7.26 19.08 8.06
CA GLY A 34 7.11 18.04 7.04
C GLY A 34 5.79 17.28 7.10
N SER A 35 5.01 17.41 8.18
CA SER A 35 3.68 16.82 8.27
C SER A 35 2.73 17.40 7.22
N PHE A 36 1.65 16.68 6.92
CA PHE A 36 0.60 17.14 6.01
C PHE A 36 -0.71 17.42 6.75
N ASP A 37 -1.51 18.35 6.22
CA ASP A 37 -2.95 18.37 6.47
C ASP A 37 -3.64 17.19 5.78
N ALA A 38 -4.65 16.59 6.42
CA ALA A 38 -5.40 15.49 5.79
C ALA A 38 -6.29 15.98 4.65
N PHE A 39 -6.71 17.25 4.70
CA PHE A 39 -7.68 17.84 3.79
C PHE A 39 -7.30 19.28 3.43
N TYR A 40 -7.34 19.60 2.13
CA TYR A 40 -7.03 20.94 1.64
C TYR A 40 -8.04 22.03 2.05
N ALA A 41 -9.34 21.70 2.02
CA ALA A 41 -10.42 22.66 2.23
C ALA A 41 -11.68 22.01 2.83
N TYR A 42 -11.50 21.12 3.81
CA TYR A 42 -12.64 20.45 4.45
C TYR A 42 -13.21 21.32 5.58
N THR A 43 -14.48 21.70 5.45
CA THR A 43 -15.19 22.56 6.42
C THR A 43 -16.14 21.79 7.34
N GLY A 44 -16.09 20.46 7.32
CA GLY A 44 -16.89 19.60 8.20
C GLY A 44 -16.16 19.24 9.49
N ILE A 45 -16.82 18.50 10.37
CA ILE A 45 -16.17 17.88 11.53
C ILE A 45 -15.33 16.71 11.02
N VAL A 46 -14.03 16.71 11.34
CA VAL A 46 -13.13 15.58 11.08
C VAL A 46 -13.12 14.73 12.34
N ASP A 47 -13.81 13.58 12.33
CA ASP A 47 -13.87 12.71 13.50
C ASP A 47 -12.51 12.08 13.85
N ASN A 48 -11.57 11.98 12.89
CA ASN A 48 -10.23 11.45 13.14
C ASN A 48 -9.20 11.79 12.05
N GLU A 49 -8.62 12.99 12.09
CA GLU A 49 -7.66 13.46 11.08
C GLU A 49 -6.42 12.57 10.98
N LYS A 50 -5.91 12.15 12.14
CA LYS A 50 -4.75 11.26 12.25
C LYS A 50 -4.95 9.94 11.53
N TRP A 51 -6.17 9.40 11.59
CA TRP A 51 -6.51 8.16 10.88
C TRP A 51 -6.51 8.34 9.36
N HIS A 52 -7.01 9.47 8.86
CA HIS A 52 -6.93 9.78 7.43
C HIS A 52 -5.49 9.95 6.96
N LEU A 53 -4.67 10.66 7.74
CA LEU A 53 -3.25 10.86 7.45
C LEU A 53 -2.45 9.57 7.44
N ALA A 54 -2.79 8.61 8.30
CA ALA A 54 -2.11 7.32 8.33
C ALA A 54 -2.05 6.68 6.93
N TYR A 55 -3.15 6.73 6.18
CA TYR A 55 -3.16 6.26 4.79
C TYR A 55 -2.64 7.32 3.81
N SER A 56 -3.16 8.55 3.87
CA SER A 56 -2.98 9.53 2.79
C SER A 56 -1.56 10.09 2.72
N SER A 57 -0.83 10.14 3.84
CA SER A 57 0.54 10.64 3.87
C SER A 57 1.49 9.78 3.05
N GLY A 58 1.51 8.46 3.26
CA GLY A 58 2.31 7.54 2.45
C GLY A 58 1.95 7.61 0.96
N VAL A 59 0.66 7.73 0.63
CA VAL A 59 0.20 7.91 -0.77
C VAL A 59 0.71 9.21 -1.37
N ALA A 60 0.71 10.31 -0.60
CA ALA A 60 1.23 11.60 -1.04
C ALA A 60 2.74 11.51 -1.28
N ILE A 61 3.51 10.96 -0.34
CA ILE A 61 4.97 10.80 -0.47
C ILE A 61 5.31 9.94 -1.69
N LEU A 62 4.64 8.80 -1.85
CA LEU A 62 4.84 7.91 -3.00
C LEU A 62 4.55 8.66 -4.31
N GLY A 63 3.41 9.34 -4.40
CA GLY A 63 3.03 10.11 -5.59
C GLY A 63 4.03 11.22 -5.93
N MET A 64 4.51 11.97 -4.93
CA MET A 64 5.52 13.01 -5.14
C MET A 64 6.88 12.41 -5.57
N SER A 65 7.25 11.24 -5.04
CA SER A 65 8.47 10.52 -5.42
C SER A 65 8.42 10.02 -6.86
N GLU A 66 7.32 9.36 -7.25
CA GLU A 66 7.11 8.88 -8.63
C GLU A 66 6.99 10.05 -9.62
N LEU A 67 6.39 11.16 -9.22
CA LEU A 67 6.34 12.37 -10.06
C LEU A 67 7.74 12.97 -10.25
N TYR A 68 8.57 13.01 -9.21
CA TYR A 68 9.98 13.35 -9.36
C TYR A 68 10.69 12.42 -10.34
N GLU A 69 10.48 11.11 -10.28
CA GLU A 69 11.11 10.19 -11.22
C GLU A 69 10.74 10.51 -12.67
N ARG A 70 9.48 10.92 -12.90
CA ARG A 70 8.96 11.30 -14.21
C ARG A 70 9.49 12.65 -14.70
N THR A 71 9.56 13.67 -13.85
CA THR A 71 9.83 15.06 -14.26
C THR A 71 11.24 15.55 -13.94
N LYS A 72 11.90 14.92 -12.97
CA LYS A 72 13.14 15.37 -12.33
C LYS A 72 13.03 16.74 -11.62
N GLU A 73 11.82 17.20 -11.33
CA GLU A 73 11.58 18.45 -10.61
C GLU A 73 11.90 18.31 -9.12
N GLN A 74 12.98 18.95 -8.69
CA GLN A 74 13.59 18.73 -7.38
C GLN A 74 12.66 19.04 -6.20
N SER A 75 11.75 20.01 -6.35
CA SER A 75 10.77 20.35 -5.32
C SER A 75 9.91 19.15 -4.91
N TYR A 76 9.60 18.25 -5.84
CA TYR A 76 8.78 17.07 -5.54
C TYR A 76 9.52 16.06 -4.66
N LEU A 77 10.81 15.85 -4.93
CA LEU A 77 11.67 14.99 -4.10
C LEU A 77 11.87 15.61 -2.71
N GLU A 78 12.08 16.93 -2.63
CA GLU A 78 12.26 17.62 -1.35
C GLU A 78 11.02 17.53 -0.47
N THR A 79 9.83 17.76 -1.04
CA THR A 79 8.55 17.56 -0.34
C THR A 79 8.40 16.12 0.15
N ALA A 80 8.68 15.12 -0.70
CA ALA A 80 8.59 13.71 -0.33
C ALA A 80 9.54 13.35 0.81
N ARG A 81 10.81 13.75 0.73
CA ARG A 81 11.82 13.47 1.76
C ARG A 81 11.48 14.12 3.09
N LYS A 82 11.09 15.40 3.06
CA LYS A 82 10.73 16.16 4.27
C LYS A 82 9.55 15.52 5.00
N ALA A 83 8.51 15.12 4.26
CA ALA A 83 7.39 14.40 4.84
C ALA A 83 7.79 13.01 5.35
N GLN A 84 8.57 12.26 4.59
CA GLN A 84 9.01 10.94 5.01
C GLN A 84 9.82 11.00 6.31
N ASP A 85 10.69 12.00 6.47
CA ASP A 85 11.47 12.21 7.69
C ASP A 85 10.57 12.47 8.92
N PHE A 86 9.49 13.24 8.77
CA PHE A 86 8.48 13.42 9.82
C PHE A 86 7.79 12.09 10.18
N TYR A 87 7.32 11.35 9.18
CA TYR A 87 6.55 10.12 9.41
C TYR A 87 7.42 8.93 9.85
N LEU A 88 8.74 8.96 9.63
CA LEU A 88 9.65 8.00 10.27
C LEU A 88 9.57 8.12 11.79
N VAL A 89 9.59 9.33 12.34
CA VAL A 89 9.43 9.53 13.78
C VAL A 89 8.05 9.08 14.24
N GLU A 90 6.99 9.49 13.54
CA GLU A 90 5.62 9.19 13.98
C GLU A 90 5.23 7.71 13.86
N TYR A 91 5.72 6.99 12.84
CA TYR A 91 5.24 5.63 12.54
C TYR A 91 6.28 4.53 12.79
N VAL A 92 7.53 4.89 13.06
CA VAL A 92 8.63 3.94 13.33
C VAL A 92 9.17 4.16 14.74
N ASP A 93 9.64 5.36 15.07
CA ASP A 93 10.21 5.62 16.40
C ASP A 93 9.13 5.54 17.51
N LYS A 94 7.91 5.97 17.19
CA LYS A 94 6.73 5.93 18.08
C LYS A 94 5.77 4.79 17.73
N ILE A 95 6.28 3.66 17.22
CA ILE A 95 5.44 2.57 16.74
C ILE A 95 4.51 2.04 17.84
N ASP A 96 4.95 1.94 19.09
CA ASP A 96 4.13 1.42 20.19
C ASP A 96 2.91 2.32 20.48
N GLU A 97 3.04 3.64 20.32
CA GLU A 97 1.93 4.57 20.50
C GLU A 97 1.04 4.69 19.26
N ASN A 98 1.65 4.75 18.09
CA ASN A 98 1.02 5.23 16.86
C ASN A 98 0.70 4.14 15.83
N TYR A 99 1.06 2.88 16.08
CA TYR A 99 0.90 1.83 15.10
C TYR A 99 -0.53 1.70 14.57
N TYR A 100 -0.62 1.65 13.24
CA TYR A 100 -1.85 1.43 12.50
C TYR A 100 -1.53 0.68 11.19
N PRO A 101 -2.07 -0.52 10.96
CA PRO A 101 -1.72 -1.33 9.79
C PRO A 101 -1.90 -0.64 8.44
N GLY A 102 -2.88 0.26 8.33
CA GLY A 102 -3.23 0.91 7.07
C GLY A 102 -2.16 1.87 6.52
N TYR A 103 -1.24 2.38 7.34
CA TYR A 103 -0.13 3.21 6.85
C TYR A 103 1.01 2.37 6.25
N VAL A 104 1.15 1.13 6.70
CA VAL A 104 2.33 0.31 6.44
C VAL A 104 2.61 0.13 4.95
N PRO A 105 1.65 -0.32 4.11
CA PRO A 105 1.98 -0.58 2.70
C PRO A 105 2.39 0.68 1.94
N TRP A 106 1.75 1.82 2.21
CA TRP A 106 2.05 3.08 1.53
C TRP A 106 3.41 3.62 1.90
N HIS A 107 3.75 3.60 3.19
CA HIS A 107 5.09 3.99 3.62
C HIS A 107 6.15 2.99 3.18
N THR A 108 5.83 1.71 3.09
CA THR A 108 6.76 0.71 2.54
C THR A 108 7.13 1.03 1.10
N MET A 109 6.12 1.29 0.26
CA MET A 109 6.34 1.67 -1.14
C MET A 109 7.05 3.02 -1.27
N SER A 110 6.68 4.03 -0.48
CA SER A 110 7.33 5.34 -0.54
C SER A 110 8.78 5.30 -0.07
N LEU A 111 9.09 4.58 1.02
CA LEU A 111 10.44 4.37 1.51
C LEU A 111 11.31 3.61 0.49
N SER A 112 10.76 2.54 -0.10
CA SER A 112 11.47 1.77 -1.13
C SER A 112 11.77 2.62 -2.36
N THR A 113 10.80 3.43 -2.81
CA THR A 113 10.96 4.36 -3.93
C THR A 113 12.02 5.42 -3.61
N LEU A 114 11.96 6.04 -2.42
CA LEU A 114 12.96 7.03 -2.01
C LEU A 114 14.36 6.42 -1.90
N PHE A 115 14.49 5.21 -1.37
CA PHE A 115 15.77 4.49 -1.35
C PHE A 115 16.32 4.27 -2.77
N LYS A 116 15.49 3.83 -3.72
CA LYS A 116 15.90 3.65 -5.13
C LYS A 116 16.33 4.96 -5.79
N ILE A 117 15.66 6.07 -5.45
CA ILE A 117 15.99 7.40 -5.98
C ILE A 117 17.30 7.93 -5.38
N THR A 118 17.50 7.83 -4.07
CA THR A 118 18.57 8.55 -3.36
C THR A 118 19.76 7.68 -2.98
N GLY A 119 19.59 6.36 -2.91
CA GLY A 119 20.56 5.43 -2.34
C GLY A 119 20.74 5.56 -0.82
N ASP A 120 19.86 6.31 -0.13
CA ASP A 120 19.99 6.58 1.30
C ASP A 120 19.49 5.40 2.15
N GLU A 121 20.43 4.65 2.73
CA GLU A 121 20.15 3.45 3.50
C GLU A 121 19.29 3.70 4.75
N LYS A 122 19.11 4.95 5.17
CA LYS A 122 18.22 5.29 6.31
C LYS A 122 16.78 4.81 6.11
N TYR A 123 16.36 4.59 4.86
CA TYR A 123 15.01 4.13 4.53
C TYR A 123 14.82 2.61 4.65
N ILE A 124 15.91 1.83 4.76
CA ILE A 124 15.85 0.35 4.75
C ILE A 124 15.30 -0.19 6.07
N ALA A 125 15.95 0.12 7.20
CA ALA A 125 15.54 -0.43 8.50
C ALA A 125 14.08 -0.09 8.87
N PRO A 126 13.58 1.15 8.61
CA PRO A 126 12.16 1.48 8.76
C PRO A 126 11.20 0.53 8.03
N ILE A 127 11.48 0.15 6.79
CA ILE A 127 10.64 -0.78 6.00
C ILE A 127 10.48 -2.10 6.76
N PHE A 128 11.58 -2.65 7.28
CA PHE A 128 11.54 -3.89 8.02
C PHE A 128 10.79 -3.77 9.33
N THR A 129 10.99 -2.68 10.09
CA THR A 129 10.30 -2.45 11.36
C THR A 129 8.78 -2.48 11.20
N ILE A 130 8.24 -1.74 10.23
CA ILE A 130 6.77 -1.65 10.05
C ILE A 130 6.17 -2.93 9.46
N ASN A 131 6.88 -3.62 8.56
CA ASN A 131 6.40 -4.87 7.96
C ASN A 131 6.52 -6.06 8.90
N ASP A 132 7.56 -6.10 9.75
CA ASP A 132 7.68 -7.13 10.79
C ASP A 132 6.49 -7.10 11.75
N LYS A 133 6.00 -5.89 12.07
CA LYS A 133 4.79 -5.70 12.88
C LYS A 133 3.51 -6.03 12.11
N LEU A 134 3.44 -5.67 10.83
CA LEU A 134 2.26 -5.94 9.99
C LEU A 134 1.92 -7.41 9.90
N ILE A 135 2.91 -8.25 9.61
CA ILE A 135 2.67 -9.67 9.37
C ILE A 135 2.28 -10.45 10.63
N GLU A 136 2.39 -9.87 11.83
CA GLU A 136 1.81 -10.43 13.06
C GLU A 136 0.28 -10.57 12.96
N MET A 137 -0.38 -9.74 12.14
CA MET A 137 -1.84 -9.77 11.97
C MET A 137 -2.34 -10.74 10.92
N GLN A 138 -1.42 -11.42 10.21
CA GLN A 138 -1.82 -12.28 9.12
C GLN A 138 -2.51 -13.54 9.65
N ASN A 139 -3.68 -13.82 9.10
CA ASN A 139 -4.44 -15.01 9.39
C ASN A 139 -3.77 -16.23 8.75
N THR A 140 -3.13 -17.07 9.58
CA THR A 140 -2.36 -18.24 9.14
C THR A 140 -3.08 -19.57 9.38
N ASP A 141 -4.23 -19.56 10.06
CA ASP A 141 -4.97 -20.76 10.44
C ASP A 141 -6.37 -20.85 9.80
N GLY A 142 -6.78 -19.84 9.03
CA GLY A 142 -8.06 -19.82 8.33
C GLY A 142 -9.25 -19.66 9.26
N ARG A 143 -9.10 -19.03 10.43
CA ARG A 143 -10.25 -18.75 11.31
C ARG A 143 -10.93 -17.42 10.98
N PRO A 144 -12.25 -17.27 11.18
CA PRO A 144 -13.19 -18.31 11.61
C PRO A 144 -13.56 -19.30 10.48
N TYR A 145 -13.28 -18.95 9.21
CA TYR A 145 -13.54 -19.80 8.04
C TYR A 145 -12.35 -19.78 7.09
N MET A 146 -12.12 -20.90 6.40
CA MET A 146 -10.95 -21.06 5.52
C MET A 146 -10.84 -19.98 4.44
N ASP A 147 -11.94 -19.33 4.06
CA ASP A 147 -11.98 -18.20 3.13
C ASP A 147 -11.17 -16.98 3.63
N TYR A 148 -10.91 -16.89 4.94
CA TYR A 148 -10.08 -15.84 5.56
C TYR A 148 -8.60 -16.21 5.62
N LEU A 149 -8.20 -17.41 5.21
CA LEU A 149 -6.79 -17.82 5.21
C LEU A 149 -5.96 -16.83 4.36
N GLY A 150 -4.94 -16.25 4.98
CA GLY A 150 -4.04 -15.27 4.38
C GLY A 150 -4.50 -13.83 4.43
N SER A 151 -5.72 -13.57 4.92
CA SER A 151 -6.17 -12.20 5.17
C SER A 151 -5.34 -11.53 6.28
N PHE A 152 -5.07 -10.23 6.14
CA PHE A 152 -4.45 -9.42 7.19
C PHE A 152 -5.55 -8.89 8.12
N SER A 153 -5.83 -9.63 9.19
CA SER A 153 -6.95 -9.38 10.09
C SER A 153 -6.74 -10.12 11.41
N ASP A 154 -6.32 -9.39 12.44
CA ASP A 154 -6.33 -9.87 13.82
C ASP A 154 -7.05 -8.86 14.72
N PRO A 155 -8.20 -9.21 15.33
CA PRO A 155 -8.94 -8.32 16.23
C PRO A 155 -8.16 -7.92 17.49
N LYS A 156 -7.05 -8.59 17.81
CA LYS A 156 -6.17 -8.24 18.93
C LYS A 156 -5.23 -7.08 18.61
N ILE A 157 -5.04 -6.75 17.34
CA ILE A 157 -4.11 -5.70 16.91
C ILE A 157 -4.86 -4.37 16.83
N LYS A 158 -4.25 -3.33 17.44
CA LYS A 158 -4.78 -1.96 17.41
C LYS A 158 -4.92 -1.50 15.95
N GLY A 159 -6.04 -0.87 15.63
CA GLY A 159 -6.34 -0.43 14.27
C GLY A 159 -6.91 -1.53 13.36
N TYR A 160 -7.27 -2.69 13.94
CA TYR A 160 -8.00 -3.75 13.25
C TYR A 160 -9.20 -3.23 12.46
N GLN A 161 -9.37 -3.79 11.27
CA GLN A 161 -10.56 -3.65 10.45
C GLN A 161 -11.02 -5.03 10.01
N VAL A 162 -12.33 -5.16 9.76
CA VAL A 162 -12.87 -6.37 9.14
C VAL A 162 -12.16 -6.58 7.80
N PRO A 163 -11.61 -7.77 7.53
CA PRO A 163 -10.81 -8.00 6.34
C PRO A 163 -11.66 -7.81 5.08
N HIS A 164 -11.11 -7.06 4.13
CA HIS A 164 -11.69 -6.84 2.81
C HIS A 164 -10.57 -6.70 1.77
N SER A 165 -10.88 -7.05 0.52
CA SER A 165 -9.88 -7.15 -0.55
C SER A 165 -9.09 -5.88 -0.82
N PRO A 166 -9.63 -4.63 -0.80
CA PRO A 166 -8.79 -3.46 -1.04
C PRO A 166 -7.63 -3.33 -0.04
N THR A 167 -7.89 -3.51 1.26
CA THR A 167 -6.85 -3.44 2.29
C THR A 167 -5.90 -4.62 2.19
N ASN A 168 -6.42 -5.83 1.96
CA ASN A 168 -5.58 -7.00 1.82
C ASN A 168 -4.64 -6.89 0.62
N ALA A 169 -5.16 -6.42 -0.52
CA ALA A 169 -4.43 -6.28 -1.76
C ALA A 169 -3.29 -5.27 -1.65
N VAL A 170 -3.55 -4.08 -1.10
CA VAL A 170 -2.50 -3.07 -0.93
C VAL A 170 -1.45 -3.49 0.11
N ILE A 171 -1.83 -4.26 1.13
CA ILE A 171 -0.86 -4.87 2.05
C ILE A 171 0.07 -5.84 1.31
N VAL A 172 -0.49 -6.74 0.49
CA VAL A 172 0.32 -7.69 -0.29
C VAL A 172 1.22 -6.96 -1.28
N GLU A 173 0.72 -5.91 -1.94
CA GLU A 173 1.51 -5.02 -2.80
C GLU A 173 2.72 -4.44 -2.04
N GLY A 174 2.49 -3.74 -0.92
CA GLY A 174 3.56 -3.16 -0.12
C GLY A 174 4.54 -4.21 0.43
N LEU A 175 4.04 -5.35 0.90
CA LEU A 175 4.87 -6.42 1.46
C LEU A 175 5.79 -7.05 0.39
N ALA A 176 5.38 -7.06 -0.88
CA ALA A 176 6.25 -7.50 -1.97
C ALA A 176 7.47 -6.59 -2.18
N TYR A 177 7.35 -5.27 -1.92
CA TYR A 177 8.50 -4.36 -1.89
C TYR A 177 9.42 -4.62 -0.68
N ALA A 178 8.85 -4.96 0.49
CA ALA A 178 9.66 -5.35 1.65
C ALA A 178 10.40 -6.67 1.40
N TYR A 179 9.78 -7.62 0.70
CA TYR A 179 10.41 -8.86 0.25
C TYR A 179 11.58 -8.58 -0.71
N GLU A 180 11.38 -7.77 -1.75
CA GLU A 180 12.42 -7.35 -2.69
C GLU A 180 13.63 -6.81 -1.92
N LEU A 181 13.39 -5.85 -1.01
CA LEU A 181 14.47 -5.22 -0.28
C LEU A 181 15.20 -6.18 0.66
N ALA A 182 14.48 -7.06 1.37
CA ALA A 182 15.09 -8.05 2.24
C ALA A 182 16.01 -9.00 1.47
N ARG A 183 15.60 -9.41 0.26
CA ARG A 183 16.41 -10.23 -0.64
C ARG A 183 17.66 -9.46 -1.08
N ASP A 184 17.49 -8.23 -1.55
CA ASP A 184 18.56 -7.42 -2.12
C ASP A 184 19.61 -7.01 -1.07
N THR A 185 19.20 -6.84 0.19
CA THR A 185 20.11 -6.56 1.32
C THR A 185 20.69 -7.84 1.95
N GLY A 186 20.30 -9.03 1.49
CA GLY A 186 20.80 -10.30 2.00
C GLY A 186 20.25 -10.72 3.37
N ASP A 187 19.13 -10.16 3.83
CA ASP A 187 18.47 -10.60 5.06
C ASP A 187 17.62 -11.85 4.77
N VAL A 188 18.27 -13.01 4.83
CA VAL A 188 17.66 -14.32 4.52
C VAL A 188 16.47 -14.62 5.43
N THR A 189 16.52 -14.20 6.70
CA THR A 189 15.45 -14.48 7.66
C THR A 189 14.19 -13.72 7.28
N ARG A 190 14.30 -12.42 7.00
CA ARG A 190 13.17 -11.62 6.54
C ARG A 190 12.71 -12.00 5.16
N THR A 191 13.63 -12.34 4.26
CA THR A 191 13.31 -12.82 2.91
C THR A 191 12.33 -13.99 2.98
N GLU A 192 12.62 -15.02 3.78
CA GLU A 192 11.72 -16.16 3.92
C GLU A 192 10.42 -15.85 4.67
N LYS A 193 10.48 -14.98 5.68
CA LYS A 193 9.30 -14.55 6.44
C LYS A 193 8.32 -13.80 5.53
N TYR A 194 8.82 -12.83 4.77
CA TYR A 194 8.01 -12.04 3.84
C TYR A 194 7.55 -12.87 2.65
N ARG A 195 8.39 -13.75 2.08
CA ARG A 195 7.97 -14.69 1.02
C ARG A 195 6.72 -15.47 1.40
N LYS A 196 6.74 -16.13 2.56
CA LYS A 196 5.60 -16.92 3.05
C LYS A 196 4.36 -16.06 3.24
N SER A 197 4.52 -14.87 3.80
CA SER A 197 3.42 -13.95 4.06
C SER A 197 2.80 -13.40 2.76
N VAL A 198 3.64 -13.02 1.78
CA VAL A 198 3.21 -12.60 0.44
C VAL A 198 2.43 -13.70 -0.26
N LEU A 199 2.94 -14.94 -0.29
CA LEU A 199 2.26 -16.06 -0.93
C LEU A 199 0.92 -16.38 -0.29
N LEU A 200 0.86 -16.33 1.04
CA LEU A 200 -0.38 -16.59 1.76
C LEU A 200 -1.42 -15.48 1.53
N GLY A 201 -0.98 -14.21 1.48
CA GLY A 201 -1.83 -13.09 1.11
C GLY A 201 -2.32 -13.17 -0.34
N ALA A 202 -1.45 -13.56 -1.27
CA ALA A 202 -1.82 -13.80 -2.67
C ALA A 202 -2.84 -14.93 -2.80
N HIS A 203 -2.68 -16.01 -2.03
CA HIS A 203 -3.68 -17.09 -1.94
C HIS A 203 -5.06 -16.56 -1.51
N ASN A 204 -5.11 -15.66 -0.52
CA ASN A 204 -6.36 -15.03 -0.13
C ASN A 204 -7.00 -14.24 -1.28
N LEU A 205 -6.21 -13.43 -2.00
CA LEU A 205 -6.71 -12.63 -3.12
C LEU A 205 -7.20 -13.50 -4.29
N MET A 206 -6.51 -14.60 -4.59
CA MET A 206 -6.95 -15.56 -5.60
C MET A 206 -8.28 -16.24 -5.22
N ASN A 207 -8.50 -16.56 -3.94
CA ASN A 207 -9.77 -17.10 -3.47
C ASN A 207 -10.93 -16.08 -3.56
N LEU A 208 -10.62 -14.79 -3.59
CA LEU A 208 -11.59 -13.72 -3.80
C LEU A 208 -11.82 -13.40 -5.29
N GLN A 209 -11.23 -14.15 -6.22
CA GLN A 209 -11.46 -13.92 -7.64
C GLN A 209 -12.75 -14.58 -8.13
N PHE A 210 -13.54 -13.84 -8.91
CA PHE A 210 -14.66 -14.36 -9.68
C PHE A 210 -14.14 -15.26 -10.81
N VAL A 211 -14.19 -16.58 -10.63
CA VAL A 211 -13.72 -17.55 -11.63
C VAL A 211 -14.53 -18.84 -11.63
N GLY A 212 -14.78 -19.37 -12.83
CA GLY A 212 -15.36 -20.69 -13.05
C GLY A 212 -16.69 -20.95 -12.32
N ALA A 213 -16.78 -22.13 -11.70
CA ALA A 213 -18.01 -22.64 -11.09
C ALA A 213 -18.51 -21.81 -9.89
N ASN A 214 -17.65 -20.96 -9.29
CA ASN A 214 -18.02 -20.12 -8.15
C ASN A 214 -18.98 -18.98 -8.53
N MET A 215 -19.27 -18.79 -9.81
CA MET A 215 -20.18 -17.76 -10.32
C MET A 215 -21.58 -18.30 -10.68
N TYR A 216 -21.92 -19.55 -10.35
CA TYR A 216 -23.16 -20.21 -10.79
C TYR A 216 -24.46 -19.46 -10.45
N TYR A 217 -24.45 -18.64 -9.39
CA TYR A 217 -25.60 -17.87 -8.92
C TYR A 217 -25.75 -16.52 -9.64
N MET A 218 -24.81 -16.15 -10.52
CA MET A 218 -24.80 -14.86 -11.21
C MET A 218 -25.51 -14.94 -12.57
N PRO A 219 -26.52 -14.07 -12.84
CA PRO A 219 -27.22 -14.07 -14.13
C PRO A 219 -26.36 -13.67 -15.34
N LYS A 220 -25.23 -12.97 -15.10
CA LYS A 220 -24.30 -12.45 -16.12
C LYS A 220 -22.86 -12.61 -15.66
N SER A 221 -22.46 -13.85 -15.37
CA SER A 221 -21.14 -14.18 -14.79
C SER A 221 -19.97 -13.71 -15.65
N GLU A 222 -20.14 -13.66 -16.97
CA GLU A 222 -19.12 -13.20 -17.92
C GLU A 222 -18.70 -11.74 -17.71
N ARG A 223 -19.52 -10.93 -17.03
CA ARG A 223 -19.19 -9.53 -16.70
C ARG A 223 -18.41 -9.37 -15.41
N ALA A 224 -18.43 -10.38 -14.55
CA ALA A 224 -17.75 -10.39 -13.27
C ALA A 224 -16.46 -11.20 -13.32
N GLU A 225 -16.29 -12.09 -14.29
CA GLU A 225 -15.13 -12.96 -14.45
C GLU A 225 -13.81 -12.18 -14.40
N GLY A 226 -12.88 -12.67 -13.57
CA GLY A 226 -11.59 -12.03 -13.30
C GLY A 226 -11.65 -10.91 -12.25
N GLY A 227 -12.83 -10.37 -11.94
CA GLY A 227 -13.03 -9.38 -10.89
C GLY A 227 -12.75 -9.94 -9.50
N ILE A 228 -12.60 -9.04 -8.52
CA ILE A 228 -12.28 -9.39 -7.13
C ILE A 228 -13.47 -9.04 -6.23
N HIS A 229 -13.94 -10.02 -5.46
CA HIS A 229 -14.93 -9.84 -4.40
C HIS A 229 -14.42 -8.83 -3.36
N TYR A 230 -15.30 -7.97 -2.84
CA TYR A 230 -14.94 -7.07 -1.73
C TYR A 230 -14.55 -7.86 -0.47
N GLY A 231 -15.18 -9.00 -0.24
CA GLY A 231 -14.82 -9.96 0.79
C GLY A 231 -15.57 -11.28 0.57
N PRO A 232 -15.36 -12.31 1.41
CA PRO A 232 -15.90 -13.65 1.18
C PRO A 232 -17.43 -13.72 1.02
N TYR A 233 -18.16 -12.77 1.61
CA TYR A 233 -19.62 -12.68 1.56
C TYR A 233 -20.12 -11.44 0.81
N ASP A 234 -19.23 -10.64 0.21
CA ASP A 234 -19.55 -9.36 -0.39
C ASP A 234 -19.08 -9.32 -1.85
N ASN A 235 -20.05 -9.41 -2.75
CA ASN A 235 -19.82 -9.52 -4.20
C ASN A 235 -19.57 -8.17 -4.88
N ARG A 236 -19.48 -7.07 -4.14
CA ARG A 236 -19.15 -5.77 -4.74
C ARG A 236 -17.75 -5.83 -5.36
N ILE A 237 -17.64 -5.33 -6.59
CA ILE A 237 -16.37 -5.08 -7.27
C ILE A 237 -16.13 -3.58 -7.22
N ARG A 238 -14.94 -3.17 -6.81
CA ARG A 238 -14.52 -1.76 -6.81
C ARG A 238 -13.34 -1.60 -7.78
N VAL A 239 -13.02 -0.36 -8.16
CA VAL A 239 -11.85 -0.14 -9.01
C VAL A 239 -10.55 -0.40 -8.24
N ASP A 240 -10.52 -0.02 -6.97
CA ASP A 240 -9.32 -0.09 -6.12
C ASP A 240 -8.98 -1.53 -5.70
N ASN A 241 -9.98 -2.39 -5.45
CA ASN A 241 -9.69 -3.79 -5.09
C ASN A 241 -9.11 -4.59 -6.27
N VAL A 242 -9.60 -4.34 -7.50
CA VAL A 242 -9.03 -4.94 -8.71
C VAL A 242 -7.64 -4.37 -8.98
N GLN A 243 -7.48 -3.04 -8.96
CA GLN A 243 -6.20 -2.38 -9.23
C GLN A 243 -5.09 -2.85 -8.27
N HIS A 244 -5.31 -2.76 -6.95
CA HIS A 244 -4.30 -3.19 -5.97
C HIS A 244 -3.97 -4.68 -6.08
N THR A 245 -4.94 -5.52 -6.46
CA THR A 245 -4.69 -6.95 -6.63
C THR A 245 -3.81 -7.21 -7.84
N ILE A 246 -4.04 -6.50 -8.95
CA ILE A 246 -3.20 -6.57 -10.14
C ILE A 246 -1.79 -6.06 -9.83
N ASP A 247 -1.66 -4.93 -9.12
CA ASP A 247 -0.36 -4.35 -8.74
C ASP A 247 0.42 -5.32 -7.84
N ALA A 248 -0.24 -5.92 -6.85
CA ALA A 248 0.35 -6.95 -6.00
C ALA A 248 0.84 -8.16 -6.80
N PHE A 249 0.02 -8.72 -7.68
CA PHE A 249 0.42 -9.88 -8.50
C PHE A 249 1.53 -9.54 -9.48
N THR A 250 1.49 -8.36 -10.09
CA THR A 250 2.54 -7.88 -10.99
C THR A 250 3.87 -7.82 -10.25
N LYS A 251 3.90 -7.19 -9.08
CA LYS A 251 5.10 -7.08 -8.27
C LYS A 251 5.64 -8.45 -7.84
N ILE A 252 4.76 -9.37 -7.42
CA ILE A 252 5.15 -10.75 -7.07
C ILE A 252 5.80 -11.48 -8.24
N LEU A 253 5.27 -11.32 -9.46
CA LEU A 253 5.80 -11.96 -10.67
C LEU A 253 7.15 -11.37 -11.08
N GLU A 254 7.31 -10.04 -11.01
CA GLU A 254 8.58 -9.35 -11.28
C GLU A 254 9.71 -9.85 -10.36
N GLU A 255 9.39 -10.05 -9.08
CA GLU A 255 10.35 -10.52 -8.09
C GLU A 255 10.63 -12.04 -8.15
N ASN A 256 9.93 -12.77 -9.01
CA ASN A 256 10.00 -14.23 -9.11
C ASN A 256 9.88 -14.92 -7.74
N VAL A 257 8.96 -14.45 -6.89
CA VAL A 257 8.76 -14.95 -5.52
C VAL A 257 8.61 -16.49 -5.55
N PRO A 258 9.57 -17.27 -5.01
CA PRO A 258 9.55 -18.72 -5.16
C PRO A 258 8.36 -19.34 -4.43
N THR A 259 7.68 -20.31 -5.04
CA THR A 259 6.52 -21.00 -4.47
C THR A 259 6.88 -22.18 -3.56
N THR A 260 8.12 -22.67 -3.65
CA THR A 260 8.68 -23.78 -2.84
C THR A 260 9.85 -23.29 -2.00
#